data_AF-A0A371LR81-F1
#
_entry.id   AF-A0A371LR81-F1
#
_cell.length_a   1.000
_cell.length_b   1.000
_cell.length_c   1.000
_cell.angle_alpha   90.00
_cell.angle_beta   90.00
_cell.angle_gamma   90.00
#
_symmetry.space_group_name_H-M   'P 1'
#
loop_
_entity.id
_entity.type
_entity.pdbx_description
1 polymer ?
#
loop_
_entity_poly.entity_id
_entity_poly.type
_entity_poly.pdbx_seq_one_letter_code
_entity_poly.pdbx_strand_id
1 'polypeptide(L)' 'DLYLAHRQQRLEQVRQALRDLHAVAREGGSFPHETLPRAIVEVVYADVDPVLWGAAELSVRAQLAYLQGN' A
#
# COMPACT_ATOMS: atom_id res chain seq x y z
N ASP A 1 -1.57 16.82 15.27
CA ASP A 1 -1.84 17.55 14.00
C ASP A 1 -2.48 16.67 12.95
N LEU A 2 -3.40 17.25 12.17
CA LEU A 2 -4.13 16.62 11.05
C LEU A 2 -3.22 15.83 10.10
N TYR A 3 -1.99 16.31 9.88
CA TYR A 3 -1.01 15.64 9.03
C TYR A 3 -0.58 14.26 9.56
N LEU A 4 -0.31 14.14 10.86
CA LEU A 4 0.08 12.86 11.47
C LEU A 4 -1.08 11.86 11.46
N ALA A 5 -2.30 12.34 11.76
CA ALA A 5 -3.50 11.51 11.71
C ALA A 5 -3.75 10.98 10.29
N HIS A 6 -3.62 11.85 9.27
CA HIS A 6 -3.73 11.43 7.87
C HIS A 6 -2.67 10.40 7.48
N ARG A 7 -1.42 10.57 7.93
CA ARG A 7 -0.33 9.61 7.66
C ARG A 7 -0.57 8.26 8.33
N GLN A 8 -1.10 8.26 9.55
CA GLN A 8 -1.49 7.03 10.27
C GLN A 8 -2.63 6.31 9.55
N GLN A 9 -3.67 7.03 9.13
CA GLN A 9 -4.77 6.45 8.35
C GLN A 9 -4.26 5.82 7.05
N ARG A 10 -3.37 6.52 6.33
CA ARG A 10 -2.78 5.99 5.10
C ARG A 10 -1.94 4.73 5.35
N LEU A 11 -1.22 4.68 6.46
CA LEU A 11 -0.46 3.48 6.86
C LEU A 11 -1.38 2.28 7.15
N GLU A 12 -2.53 2.50 7.80
CA GLU A 12 -3.49 1.42 8.03
C GLU A 12 -4.11 0.91 6.71
N GLN A 13 -4.41 1.80 5.77
CA GLN A 13 -4.89 1.40 4.44
C GLN A 13 -3.85 0.52 3.70
N VAL A 14 -2.56 0.90 3.76
CA VAL A 14 -1.47 0.08 3.20
C VAL A 14 -1.39 -1.29 3.89
N ARG A 15 -1.53 -1.32 5.22
CA ARG A 15 -1.53 -2.57 5.99
C ARG A 15 -2.71 -3.46 5.61
N GLN A 16 -3.91 -2.90 5.44
CA GLN A 16 -5.09 -3.65 5.00
C GLN A 16 -4.90 -4.21 3.59
N ALA A 17 -4.47 -3.39 2.63
CA ALA A 17 -4.20 -3.84 1.26
C ALA A 17 -3.19 -5.00 1.22
N LEU A 18 -2.14 -4.94 2.05
CA LEU A 18 -1.16 -6.04 2.17
C LEU A 18 -1.79 -7.32 2.74
N ARG A 19 -2.69 -7.21 3.73
CA ARG A 19 -3.44 -8.36 4.27
C ARG A 19 -4.32 -8.99 3.20
N ASP A 20 -5.02 -8.18 2.43
CA ASP A 20 -5.95 -8.64 1.39
C ASP A 20 -5.20 -9.37 0.27
N LEU A 21 -4.07 -8.82 -0.19
CA LEU A 21 -3.20 -9.49 -1.17
C LEU A 21 -2.68 -10.83 -0.65
N HIS A 22 -2.30 -10.91 0.62
CA HIS A 22 -1.91 -12.19 1.22
C HIS A 22 -3.09 -13.16 1.38
N ALA A 23 -4.31 -12.68 1.59
CA ALA A 23 -5.51 -13.53 1.66
C ALA A 23 -5.78 -14.16 0.29
N VAL A 24 -5.77 -13.34 -0.78
CA VAL A 24 -5.88 -13.81 -2.18
C VAL A 24 -4.83 -14.88 -2.49
N ALA A 25 -3.58 -14.66 -2.08
CA ALA A 25 -2.51 -15.64 -2.30
C ALA A 25 -2.75 -16.98 -1.58
N ARG A 26 -3.37 -16.96 -0.39
CA ARG A 26 -3.72 -18.18 0.37
C ARG A 26 -4.85 -18.97 -0.28
N GLU A 27 -5.74 -18.30 -0.99
CA GLU A 27 -6.84 -18.91 -1.73
C GLU A 27 -6.41 -19.46 -3.10
N GLY A 28 -5.12 -19.41 -3.42
CA GLY A 28 -4.56 -19.91 -4.68
C GLY A 28 -4.34 -18.83 -5.75
N GLY A 29 -4.56 -17.56 -5.41
CA GLY A 29 -4.20 -16.42 -6.25
C GLY A 29 -2.69 -16.14 -6.26
N SER A 30 -2.26 -15.22 -7.12
CA SER A 30 -0.86 -14.77 -7.17
C SER A 30 -0.61 -13.60 -6.22
N PHE A 31 0.53 -13.59 -5.55
CA PHE A 31 1.00 -12.43 -4.78
C PHE A 31 1.97 -11.59 -5.64
N PRO A 32 1.75 -10.28 -5.80
CA PRO A 32 2.55 -9.43 -6.69
C PRO A 32 3.89 -9.05 -6.06
N HIS A 33 4.82 -9.99 -5.87
CA HIS A 33 6.08 -9.73 -5.16
C HIS A 33 6.91 -8.59 -5.77
N GLU A 34 7.11 -8.60 -7.08
CA GLU A 34 7.97 -7.63 -7.79
C GLU A 34 7.31 -6.25 -7.91
N THR A 35 5.98 -6.21 -7.96
CA THR A 35 5.18 -5.01 -8.18
C THR A 35 4.36 -4.61 -6.95
N LEU A 36 4.70 -5.15 -5.77
CA LEU A 36 3.90 -4.97 -4.55
C LEU A 36 3.60 -3.48 -4.23
N PRO A 37 4.56 -2.55 -4.32
CA PRO A 37 4.25 -1.14 -4.09
C PRO A 37 3.22 -0.59 -5.08
N ARG A 38 3.34 -0.95 -6.36
CA ARG A 38 2.40 -0.54 -7.42
C ARG A 38 1.01 -1.13 -7.18
N ALA A 39 0.93 -2.42 -6.86
CA ALA A 39 -0.34 -3.11 -6.56
C ALA A 39 -1.07 -2.47 -5.38
N ILE A 40 -0.34 -2.06 -4.33
CA ILE A 40 -0.93 -1.35 -3.19
C ILE A 40 -1.37 0.06 -3.58
N VAL A 41 -0.63 0.78 -4.43
CA VAL A 41 -1.05 2.10 -4.93
C VAL A 41 -2.38 1.99 -5.68
N GLU A 42 -2.52 1.02 -6.57
CA GLU A 42 -3.75 0.79 -7.34
C GLU A 42 -4.99 0.58 -6.46
N VAL A 43 -4.81 -0.02 -5.28
CA VAL A 43 -5.89 -0.22 -4.31
C VAL A 43 -6.12 1.02 -3.43
N VAL A 44 -5.05 1.57 -2.86
CA VAL A 44 -5.13 2.62 -1.82
C VAL A 44 -5.36 4.00 -2.41
N TYR A 45 -4.94 4.23 -3.65
CA TYR A 45 -5.03 5.49 -4.39
C TYR A 45 -5.94 5.40 -5.60
N ALA A 46 -6.88 4.43 -5.64
CA ALA A 46 -7.81 4.22 -6.75
C ALA A 46 -8.58 5.51 -7.14
N ASP A 47 -8.93 6.34 -6.16
CA ASP A 47 -9.67 7.60 -6.35
C ASP A 47 -8.76 8.83 -6.60
N VAL A 48 -7.45 8.62 -6.74
CA VAL A 48 -6.46 9.68 -6.98
C VAL A 48 -6.00 9.64 -8.43
N ASP A 49 -5.83 10.82 -9.04
CA ASP A 49 -5.31 10.94 -10.41
C ASP A 49 -4.02 10.11 -10.60
N PRO A 50 -3.96 9.22 -11.60
CA PRO A 50 -2.79 8.40 -11.91
C PRO A 50 -1.48 9.17 -12.08
N VAL A 51 -1.53 10.46 -12.43
CA VAL A 51 -0.33 11.32 -12.51
C VAL A 51 0.41 11.41 -11.17
N LEU A 52 -0.31 11.25 -10.05
CA LEU A 52 0.26 11.29 -8.70
C LEU A 52 0.75 9.92 -8.22
N TRP A 53 0.47 8.84 -8.95
CA TRP A 53 0.76 7.49 -8.48
C TRP A 53 2.26 7.20 -8.36
N GLY A 54 3.11 7.84 -9.17
CA GLY A 54 4.56 7.72 -9.03
C GLY A 54 5.05 8.18 -7.66
N ALA A 55 4.53 9.31 -7.15
CA ALA A 55 4.85 9.81 -5.82
C ALA A 55 4.19 8.97 -4.71
N ALA A 56 2.97 8.49 -4.94
CA ALA A 56 2.31 7.55 -4.03
C ALA A 56 3.11 6.26 -3.86
N GLU A 57 3.70 5.73 -4.94
CA GLU A 57 4.51 4.51 -4.90
C GLU A 57 5.75 4.67 -4.03
N LEU A 58 6.43 5.83 -4.10
CA LEU A 58 7.55 6.14 -3.21
C LEU A 58 7.11 6.16 -1.73
N SER A 59 5.92 6.69 -1.46
CA SER A 59 5.34 6.70 -0.11
C SER A 59 5.03 5.29 0.39
N VAL A 60 4.39 4.47 -0.44
CA VAL A 60 4.07 3.06 -0.14
C VAL A 60 5.33 2.25 0.11
N ARG A 61 6.41 2.45 -0.66
CA ARG A 61 7.72 1.81 -0.40
C ARG A 61 8.23 2.11 1.00
N ALA A 62 8.19 3.38 1.42
CA ALA A 62 8.62 3.77 2.77
C ALA A 62 7.73 3.16 3.87
N GLN A 63 6.42 3.06 3.62
CA GLN A 63 5.47 2.47 4.56
C GLN A 63 5.66 0.95 4.69
N LEU A 64 5.90 0.24 3.58
CA LEU A 64 6.23 -1.19 3.60
C LEU A 64 7.53 -1.44 4.37
N ALA A 65 8.57 -0.64 4.13
CA ALA A 65 9.83 -0.74 4.88
C ALA A 65 9.61 -0.52 6.38
N TYR A 66 8.79 0.46 6.77
CA TYR A 66 8.40 0.67 8.16
C TYR A 66 7.66 -0.53 8.77
N LEU A 67 6.74 -1.16 8.01
CA LEU A 67 6.00 -2.34 8.46
C LEU A 67 6.87 -3.61 8.55
N GLN A 68 7.99 -3.68 7.82
CA GLN A 68 8.92 -4.81 7.87
C GLN A 68 9.96 -4.69 8.99
N GLY A 69 10.31 -3.46 9.38
CA GLY A 69 11.32 -3.18 10.40
C GLY A 69 10.80 -3.17 11.84
N ASN A 70 9.54 -3.52 12.06
CA ASN A 70 8.83 -3.45 13.33
C ASN A 70 8.04 -4.74 13.57
#